data_AF-G5J969-F1
#
_entry.id   AF-G5J969-F1
#
_cell.length_a   1.000
_cell.length_b   1.000
_cell.length_c   1.000
_cell.angle_alpha   90.00
_cell.angle_beta   90.00
_cell.angle_gamma   90.00
#
_symmetry.space_group_name_H-M   'P 1'
#
loop_
_entity.id
_entity.type
_entity.pdbx_description
1 polymer ?
#
loop_
_entity_poly.entity_id
_entity_poly.type
_entity_poly.pdbx_seq_one_letter_code
_entity_poly.pdbx_strand_id
1 'polypeptide(L)' 'MANDRNSRINLRSQPSVNSALLGYGLPDDQVTLLEFRKGSGNEPRVPWIRVKFVKSGAIGWIRGYFVKTEYYHLNRQ' A
#
# COMPACT_ATOMS: atom_id res chain seq x y z
N MET A 1 -4.86 19.41 -4.51
CA MET A 1 -5.29 18.10 -5.03
C MET A 1 -4.93 17.02 -4.00
N ALA A 2 -5.83 16.03 -3.83
CA ALA A 2 -5.71 14.83 -2.98
C ALA A 2 -5.38 15.06 -1.49
N ASN A 3 -6.32 15.63 -0.74
CA ASN A 3 -6.30 15.59 0.74
C ASN A 3 -7.68 15.16 1.30
N ASP A 4 -8.44 14.41 0.50
CA ASP A 4 -9.72 13.87 0.93
C ASP A 4 -9.45 12.61 1.76
N ARG A 5 -9.75 12.69 3.06
CA ARG A 5 -9.62 11.60 4.03
C ARG A 5 -10.48 10.38 3.67
N ASN A 6 -11.38 10.49 2.70
CA ASN A 6 -12.18 9.37 2.20
C ASN A 6 -11.58 8.70 0.96
N SER A 7 -10.40 9.11 0.50
CA SER A 7 -9.72 8.50 -0.65
C SER A 7 -9.37 7.04 -0.36
N ARG A 8 -10.12 6.11 -0.93
CA ARG A 8 -9.92 4.67 -0.72
C ARG A 8 -8.60 4.19 -1.35
N ILE A 9 -7.80 3.49 -0.54
CA ILE A 9 -6.59 2.79 -0.98
C ILE A 9 -6.99 1.34 -1.26
N ASN A 10 -7.10 0.97 -2.54
CA ASN A 10 -7.53 -0.37 -2.95
C ASN A 10 -6.54 -1.46 -2.50
N LEU A 11 -7.06 -2.49 -1.82
CA LEU A 11 -6.35 -3.70 -1.44
C LEU A 11 -6.62 -4.78 -2.49
N ARG A 12 -5.58 -5.34 -3.10
CA ARG A 12 -5.70 -6.26 -4.23
C ARG A 12 -5.08 -7.62 -4.00
N SER A 13 -5.54 -8.63 -4.75
CA SER A 13 -5.04 -10.00 -4.62
C SER A 13 -3.65 -10.21 -5.22
N GLN A 14 -3.24 -9.39 -6.20
CA GLN A 14 -1.93 -9.45 -6.86
C GLN A 14 -1.37 -8.02 -7.04
N PRO A 15 -0.04 -7.87 -7.31
CA PRO A 15 0.58 -6.56 -7.60
C PRO A 15 0.21 -6.05 -9.01
N SER A 16 -1.08 -5.84 -9.23
CA SER A 16 -1.67 -5.43 -10.51
C SER A 16 -3.00 -4.72 -10.28
N VAL A 17 -3.27 -3.64 -11.03
CA VAL A 17 -4.58 -2.96 -11.00
C VAL A 17 -5.72 -3.76 -11.61
N ASN A 18 -5.41 -4.78 -12.39
CA ASN A 18 -6.40 -5.66 -13.01
C ASN A 18 -6.77 -6.84 -12.12
N SER A 19 -6.05 -7.03 -11.00
CA SER A 19 -6.35 -8.11 -10.06
C SER A 19 -7.53 -7.80 -9.16
N ALA A 20 -8.15 -8.85 -8.61
CA ALA A 20 -9.35 -8.76 -7.80
C ALA A 20 -9.19 -7.79 -6.62
N LEU A 21 -10.24 -6.99 -6.38
CA LEU A 21 -10.33 -6.11 -5.22
C LEU A 21 -10.74 -6.94 -4.00
N LEU A 22 -9.90 -6.95 -2.97
CA LEU A 22 -10.14 -7.63 -1.69
C LEU A 22 -10.76 -6.70 -0.64
N GLY A 23 -10.66 -5.39 -0.85
CA GLY A 23 -11.16 -4.37 0.06
C GLY A 23 -10.44 -3.04 -0.16
N TYR A 24 -10.43 -2.20 0.85
CA TYR A 24 -9.72 -0.93 0.84
C TYR A 24 -9.27 -0.53 2.24
N GLY A 25 -8.24 0.31 2.30
CA GLY A 25 -7.90 1.12 3.46
C GLY A 25 -8.27 2.59 3.26
N LEU A 26 -8.19 3.36 4.33
CA LEU A 26 -8.29 4.81 4.32
C LEU A 26 -6.93 5.45 4.63
N PRO A 27 -6.72 6.73 4.32
CA PRO A 27 -5.60 7.49 4.87
C PRO A 27 -5.53 7.32 6.40
N ASP A 28 -4.31 7.27 6.92
CA ASP A 28 -3.97 7.03 8.34
C ASP A 28 -4.25 5.61 8.88
N ASP A 29 -4.77 4.69 8.06
CA ASP A 29 -4.79 3.28 8.44
C ASP A 29 -3.35 2.73 8.57
N GLN A 30 -3.11 2.08 9.72
CA GLN A 30 -1.82 1.47 10.02
C GLN A 30 -1.69 0.09 9.38
N VAL A 31 -0.52 -0.17 8.80
CA VAL A 31 -0.21 -1.42 8.12
C VAL A 31 1.16 -1.95 8.51
N THR A 32 1.30 -3.27 8.52
CA THR A 32 2.60 -3.94 8.52
C THR A 32 3.04 -4.18 7.08
N LEU A 33 4.27 -3.80 6.75
CA LEU A 33 4.90 -4.07 5.45
C LEU A 33 5.40 -5.51 5.42
N LEU A 34 4.99 -6.28 4.41
CA LEU A 34 5.34 -7.70 4.29
C LEU A 34 6.28 -7.97 3.11
N GLU A 35 6.02 -7.35 1.95
CA GLU A 35 6.77 -7.63 0.72
C GLU A 35 6.72 -6.45 -0.25
N PHE A 36 7.74 -6.31 -1.08
CA PHE A 36 7.80 -5.33 -2.16
C PHE A 36 7.94 -6.03 -3.52
N ARG A 37 7.14 -5.65 -4.51
CA ARG A 37 7.24 -6.15 -5.89
C ARG A 37 7.05 -5.03 -6.90
N LYS A 38 7.65 -5.17 -8.07
CA LYS A 38 7.25 -4.34 -9.23
C LYS A 38 5.88 -4.81 -9.73
N GLY A 39 5.12 -3.89 -10.32
CA GLY A 39 3.88 -4.27 -11.01
C GLY A 39 4.14 -5.27 -12.13
N SER A 40 3.14 -6.10 -12.43
CA SER A 40 3.19 -7.04 -13.56
C SER A 40 2.68 -6.42 -14.86
N GLY A 41 3.11 -7.00 -16.00
CA GLY A 41 2.62 -6.63 -17.33
C GLY A 41 3.03 -5.22 -17.79
N ASN A 42 2.11 -4.54 -18.49
CA ASN A 42 2.30 -3.20 -19.05
C ASN A 42 1.92 -2.07 -18.07
N GLU A 43 1.74 -2.37 -16.78
CA GLU A 43 1.38 -1.36 -15.79
C GLU A 43 2.54 -0.39 -15.51
N PRO A 44 2.26 0.87 -15.12
CA PRO A 44 3.27 1.78 -14.63
C PRO A 44 4.12 1.09 -13.54
N ARG A 45 5.45 1.24 -13.61
CA ARG A 45 6.43 0.62 -12.68
C ARG A 45 6.38 1.25 -11.28
N VAL A 46 5.20 1.42 -10.71
CA VAL A 46 5.03 1.76 -9.30
C VAL A 46 5.31 0.50 -8.48
N PRO A 47 6.13 0.57 -7.42
CA PRO A 47 6.29 -0.57 -6.52
C PRO A 47 4.96 -0.88 -5.84
N TRP A 48 4.57 -2.14 -5.88
CA TRP A 48 3.49 -2.70 -5.07
C TRP A 48 4.04 -3.19 -3.75
N ILE A 49 3.26 -2.99 -2.70
CA ILE A 49 3.61 -3.38 -1.34
C ILE A 49 2.54 -4.34 -0.85
N ARG A 50 2.95 -5.53 -0.45
CA ARG A 50 2.08 -6.45 0.27
C ARG A 50 2.03 -6.01 1.73
N VAL A 51 0.82 -5.82 2.24
CA VAL A 51 0.59 -5.31 3.58
C VAL A 51 -0.36 -6.19 4.36
N LYS A 52 -0.30 -6.09 5.69
CA LYS A 52 -1.35 -6.53 6.60
C LYS A 52 -1.91 -5.30 7.31
N PHE A 53 -3.22 -5.05 7.20
CA PHE A 53 -3.88 -4.00 7.97
C PHE A 53 -3.90 -4.36 9.45
N VAL A 54 -3.49 -3.44 10.32
CA VAL A 54 -3.36 -3.69 11.76
C VAL A 54 -4.72 -3.94 12.40
N LYS A 55 -5.74 -3.14 12.06
CA LYS A 55 -7.07 -3.24 12.67
C LYS A 55 -7.87 -4.45 12.19
N SER A 56 -7.93 -4.68 10.87
CA SER A 56 -8.77 -5.73 10.28
C SER A 56 -8.04 -7.07 10.07
N GLY A 57 -6.71 -7.06 10.09
CA GLY A 57 -5.91 -8.23 9.74
C GLY A 57 -5.90 -8.57 8.24
N ALA A 58 -6.60 -7.80 7.40
CA ALA A 58 -6.67 -8.05 5.96
C ALA A 58 -5.30 -7.97 5.29
N ILE A 59 -5.02 -8.91 4.37
CA ILE A 59 -3.73 -9.02 3.68
C ILE A 59 -3.94 -8.90 2.17
N GLY A 60 -3.08 -8.12 1.51
CA GLY A 60 -3.09 -7.96 0.06
C GLY A 60 -2.08 -6.92 -0.41
N TRP A 61 -2.20 -6.53 -1.67
CA TRP A 61 -1.30 -5.60 -2.34
C TRP A 61 -1.91 -4.21 -2.48
N ILE A 62 -1.13 -3.19 -2.12
CA ILE A 62 -1.45 -1.77 -2.34
C ILE A 62 -0.36 -1.12 -3.20
N ARG A 63 -0.68 0.02 -3.82
CA ARG A 63 0.32 0.81 -4.55
C ARG A 63 1.22 1.55 -3.57
N GLY A 64 2.53 1.47 -3.77
CA GLY A 64 3.53 1.92 -2.81
C GLY A 64 3.58 3.43 -2.56
N TYR A 65 3.13 4.26 -3.51
CA TYR A 65 3.09 5.72 -3.30
C TYR A 65 2.07 6.16 -2.24
N PHE A 66 1.17 5.26 -1.81
CA PHE A 66 0.27 5.53 -0.68
C PHE A 66 0.91 5.29 0.68
N VAL A 67 2.06 4.61 0.73
CA VAL A 67 2.77 4.35 1.98
C VAL A 67 3.73 5.49 2.26
N LYS A 68 3.47 6.22 3.34
CA LYS A 68 4.47 7.09 3.96
C LYS A 68 5.21 6.26 4.98
N THR A 69 6.47 5.95 4.71
CA THR A 69 7.38 5.45 5.74
C THR A 69 7.95 6.66 6.46
N GLU A 70 7.71 6.80 7.76
CA GLU A 70 8.55 7.67 8.57
C GLU A 70 9.94 7.03 8.65
N TYR A 71 10.87 7.51 7.82
CA TYR A 71 12.28 7.28 8.08
C TYR A 71 12.61 8.09 9.33
N TYR A 72 12.70 7.43 10.49
CA TYR A 72 13.40 8.01 11.62
C TYR A 72 14.85 8.24 11.19
N HIS A 73 15.27 9.49 11.12
CA HIS A 73 16.69 9.83 11.12
C HIS A 73 17.26 9.38 12.46
N LEU A 74 17.74 8.15 12.53
CA LEU A 74 18.60 7.72 13.64
C LEU A 74 19.86 8.59 13.56
N ASN A 75 20.05 9.38 14.62
CA ASN A 75 21.12 10.34 14.81
C ASN A 75 22.46 9.85 14.25
N ARG A 76 23.07 10.66 13.37
CA ARG A 76 24.53 10.67 13.24
C ARG A 76 25.09 11.10 14.59
N GLN A 77 25.82 10.19 15.23
CA GLN A 77 26.84 10.55 16.20
C GLN A 77 27.98 11.28 15.48
#